data_AF-A0A7V2CJZ3-F1
#
_entry.id   AF-A0A7V2CJZ3-F1
#
_cell.length_a   1.000
_cell.length_b   1.000
_cell.length_c   1.000
_cell.angle_alpha   90.00
_cell.angle_beta   90.00
_cell.angle_gamma   90.00
#
_symmetry.space_group_name_H-M   'P 1'
#
loop_
_entity.id
_entity.type
_entity.pdbx_description
1 polymer ?
#
loop_
_entity_poly.entity_id
_entity_poly.type
_entity_poly.pdbx_seq_one_letter_code
_entity_poly.pdbx_strand_id
1 'polypeptide(L)' 'MGLTQEQLGERVGVDKLTVSRWERGALRPSEKSLQALEKVRAEAVRKGVTVSA' A
#
# COMPACT_ATOMS: atom_id res chain seq x y z
N MET A 1 2.60 -7.63 -12.00
CA MET A 1 1.40 -7.77 -11.14
C MET A 1 1.69 -7.05 -9.83
N GLY A 2 0.81 -6.14 -9.40
CA GLY A 2 0.99 -5.40 -8.15
C GLY A 2 0.70 -6.25 -6.90
N LEU A 3 0.63 -5.59 -5.73
CA LEU A 3 0.23 -6.24 -4.48
C LEU A 3 -1.28 -6.55 -4.49
N THR A 4 -1.68 -7.64 -3.83
CA THR A 4 -3.10 -7.87 -3.48
C THR A 4 -3.52 -6.93 -2.34
N GLN A 5 -4.83 -6.75 -2.12
CA GLN A 5 -5.34 -5.98 -0.98
C GLN A 5 -4.89 -6.54 0.37
N GLU A 6 -4.78 -7.87 0.47
CA GLU A 6 -4.30 -8.57 1.67
C GLU A 6 -2.81 -8.26 1.92
N GLN A 7 -1.97 -8.42 0.90
CA GLN A 7 -0.54 -8.09 1.00
C GLN A 7 -0.29 -6.60 1.28
N LEU A 8 -1.12 -5.71 0.73
CA LEU A 8 -1.04 -4.28 1.03
C LEU A 8 -1.45 -4.01 2.48
N GLY A 9 -2.55 -4.61 2.93
CA GLY A 9 -3.05 -4.51 4.30
C GLY A 9 -2.00 -4.93 5.32
N GLU A 10 -1.39 -6.10 5.13
CA GLU A 10 -0.30 -6.61 5.97
C GLU A 10 0.87 -5.61 6.06
N ARG A 11 1.27 -5.02 4.93
CA ARG A 11 2.39 -4.06 4.89
C ARG A 11 2.08 -2.73 5.59
N VAL A 12 0.84 -2.25 5.51
CA VAL A 12 0.45 -0.96 6.10
C VAL A 12 -0.24 -1.10 7.47
N GLY A 13 -0.35 -2.33 7.98
CA GLY A 13 -0.86 -2.65 9.31
C GLY A 13 -2.38 -2.53 9.44
N VAL A 14 -3.13 -2.87 8.39
CA VAL A 14 -4.61 -2.89 8.39
C VAL A 14 -5.15 -4.16 7.73
N ASP A 15 -6.41 -4.50 8.02
CA ASP A 15 -7.06 -5.63 7.34
C ASP A 15 -7.40 -5.32 5.88
N LYS A 16 -7.48 -6.35 5.02
CA LYS A 16 -7.83 -6.23 3.60
C LYS A 16 -9.16 -5.50 3.35
N LEU A 17 -10.15 -5.62 4.26
CA LEU A 17 -11.43 -4.92 4.15
C LEU A 17 -11.27 -3.41 4.33
N THR A 18 -10.28 -2.98 5.12
CA THR A 18 -9.94 -1.56 5.28
C THR A 18 -9.38 -1.01 3.96
N VAL A 19 -8.49 -1.75 3.31
CA VAL A 19 -7.97 -1.41 1.98
C VAL A 19 -9.10 -1.32 0.95
N SER A 20 -9.99 -2.32 0.92
CA SER A 20 -11.17 -2.31 0.03
C SER A 20 -12.09 -1.09 0.24
N ARG A 21 -12.20 -0.59 1.48
CA ARG A 21 -12.97 0.63 1.77
C ARG A 21 -12.24 1.89 1.30
N TRP A 22 -10.92 1.94 1.39
CA TRP A 22 -10.12 3.05 0.84
C TRP A 22 -10.27 3.15 -0.67
N GLU A 23 -10.13 2.02 -1.39
CA GLU A 23 -10.21 1.96 -2.85
C GLU A 23 -11.58 2.38 -3.39
N ARG A 24 -12.66 2.01 -2.68
CA ARG A 24 -14.03 2.41 -3.03
C ARG A 24 -14.41 3.80 -2.51
N GLY A 25 -13.49 4.51 -1.84
CA GLY A 25 -13.73 5.83 -1.26
C GLY A 25 -14.68 5.84 -0.05
N ALA A 26 -15.07 4.69 0.48
CA ALA A 26 -15.96 4.56 1.63
C ALA A 26 -15.26 4.90 2.96
N LEU A 27 -13.93 4.92 2.99
CA LEU A 27 -13.12 5.30 4.14
C LEU A 27 -11.87 6.05 3.65
N ARG A 28 -11.41 7.06 4.41
CA ARG A 28 -10.11 7.70 4.15
C ARG A 28 -9.03 7.05 5.03
N PRO A 29 -7.81 6.84 4.51
CA PRO A 29 -6.69 6.37 5.33
C PRO A 29 -6.37 7.36 6.46
N SER A 30 -5.94 6.84 7.60
CA SER A 30 -5.38 7.67 8.67
C SER A 30 -4.00 8.22 8.27
N GLU A 31 -3.52 9.25 8.96
CA GLU A 31 -2.16 9.78 8.76
C GLU A 31 -1.08 8.69 8.88
N LYS A 32 -1.20 7.80 9.88
CA LYS A 32 -0.30 6.65 10.06
C LYS A 32 -0.33 5.72 8.84
N SER A 33 -1.51 5.47 8.28
CA SER A 33 -1.69 4.64 7.10
C SER A 33 -1.10 5.30 5.85
N LEU A 34 -1.25 6.62 5.69
CA LEU A 34 -0.64 7.38 4.60
C LEU A 34 0.89 7.30 4.64
N GLN A 35 1.49 7.46 5.82
CA GLN A 35 2.93 7.30 6.00
C GLN A 35 3.42 5.89 5.66
N ALA A 36 2.65 4.85 6.03
CA ALA A 36 2.99 3.48 5.66
C ALA A 36 2.86 3.23 4.15
N LEU A 37 1.82 3.77 3.51
CA LEU A 37 1.62 3.71 2.06
C LEU A 37 2.78 4.35 1.30
N GLU A 38 3.29 5.50 1.76
CA GLU A 38 4.45 6.15 1.11
C GLU A 38 5.71 5.30 1.22
N LYS A 39 5.94 4.61 2.34
CA LYS A 39 7.06 3.66 2.48
C LYS A 39 6.94 2.49 1.51
N VAL A 40 5.74 1.90 1.39
CA VAL A 40 5.46 0.82 0.43
C VAL A 40 5.72 1.29 -1.00
N ARG A 41 5.28 2.50 -1.34
CA ARG A 41 5.54 3.13 -2.65
C ARG A 41 7.04 3.33 -2.90
N ALA A 42 7.77 3.90 -1.94
CA ALA A 42 9.20 4.15 -2.06
C ALA A 42 10.01 2.84 -2.21
N GLU A 43 9.61 1.76 -1.54
CA GLU A 43 10.18 0.42 -1.75
C GLU A 43 9.93 -0.11 -3.17
N ALA A 44 8.70 0.02 -3.66
CA ALA A 44 8.34 -0.44 -4.99
C ALA A 44 9.13 0.31 -6.08
N VAL A 45 9.28 1.63 -5.94
CA VAL A 45 10.08 2.46 -6.86
C VAL A 45 11.54 2.01 -6.87
N ARG A 46 12.18 1.85 -5.70
CA ARG A 46 13.58 1.41 -5.62
C ARG A 46 13.80 0.06 -6.31
N LYS A 47 12.91 -0.92 -6.08
CA LYS A 47 13.00 -2.23 -6.73
C LYS A 47 12.79 -2.16 -8.24
N GLY A 48 11.86 -1.31 -8.71
CA GLY A 48 11.65 -1.07 -10.14
C GLY A 48 12.86 -0.45 -10.82
N VAL A 49 13.57 0.47 -10.15
CA VAL A 49 14.83 1.05 -10.63
C VAL A 49 15.93 0.00 -10.75
N THR A 50 16.02 -0.95 -9.82
CA THR A 50 17.06 -2.01 -9.85
C THR A 50 16.84 -3.06 -10.95
N VAL A 51 15.64 -3.18 -11.53
CA VAL A 51 15.34 -4.15 -12.61
C VAL A 51 15.72 -3.60 -14.01
N SER A 52 16.18 -2.35 -14.11
CA SER A 52 16.52 -1.70 -15.39
C SER A 52 18.02 -1.45 -15.63
N ALA A 53 18.92 -2.20 -14.97
CA ALA A 53 20.36 -2.13 -15.18
C ALA A 53 20.92 -3.45 -15.73
#